data_AF-A0A533RTC2-F1
#
_entry.id   AF-A0A533RTC2-F1
#
_cell.length_a   1.000
_cell.length_b   1.000
_cell.length_c   1.000
_cell.angle_alpha   90.00
_cell.angle_beta   90.00
_cell.angle_gamma   90.00
#
_symmetry.space_group_name_H-M   'P 1'
#
loop_
_entity.id
_entity.type
_entity.pdbx_description
1 polymer ?
#
loop_
_entity_poly.entity_id
_entity_poly.type
_entity_poly.pdbx_seq_one_letter_code
_entity_poly.pdbx_strand_id
1 'polypeptide(L)'
;MEPEINRGSYLFNFKDLSEETVDDWIKLAQTLGMNQIDFHGGVSFRFGDCQPNPQTYPRGLASLKAVVDRLHAAGIAAGLHTYAFFIAKTCPWVTPLPDPRLGKDATFTLAKPLTPDATYVPIVESTEKMSNITGFFVRNSVTLQIDDELITYSGISKEPPYAFTGCQRGAYGTSATSHVRGAKVHHLKECFGLFTPDGDSTLLTEIAAKTAETFNECGFDMMYLDALDGEDILGWTENGWHYGSKYVFELWKRLKKPALMEMSTFHHHLWFVRSRMGAWDHPNRSHKKFIDLHCAANEECRRIFLPAELGWWAFKTWSGAQGEPTFSDDIEYLC
;
A
#
# COMPACT_ATOMS: atom_id res chain seq x y z
N MET A 1 -27.30 -13.09 10.84
CA MET A 1 -26.90 -12.27 12.00
C MET A 1 -25.57 -11.65 11.64
N GLU A 2 -25.41 -10.33 11.79
CA GLU A 2 -24.16 -9.63 11.51
C GLU A 2 -23.05 -10.15 12.46
N PRO A 3 -21.83 -10.46 11.97
CA PRO A 3 -20.73 -10.88 12.85
C PRO A 3 -20.34 -9.76 13.83
N GLU A 4 -20.17 -10.08 15.11
CA GLU A 4 -19.82 -9.09 16.15
C GLU A 4 -18.49 -8.36 15.88
N ILE A 5 -17.54 -9.05 15.22
CA ILE A 5 -16.24 -8.46 14.87
C ILE A 5 -16.38 -7.18 14.02
N ASN A 6 -17.43 -7.05 13.20
CA ASN A 6 -17.65 -5.87 12.35
C ASN A 6 -17.94 -4.59 13.15
N ARG A 7 -18.26 -4.72 14.44
CA ARG A 7 -18.53 -3.59 15.35
C ARG A 7 -17.38 -3.30 16.32
N GLY A 8 -16.24 -3.96 16.14
CA GLY A 8 -15.06 -3.73 16.97
C GLY A 8 -14.28 -2.48 16.58
N SER A 9 -13.46 -2.00 17.49
CA SER A 9 -12.58 -0.84 17.29
C SER A 9 -11.13 -1.28 17.44
N TYR A 10 -10.26 -0.75 16.57
CA TYR A 10 -8.85 -1.14 16.51
C TYR A 10 -7.88 -0.03 16.90
N LEU A 11 -6.73 -0.45 17.42
CA LEU A 11 -5.53 0.37 17.52
C LEU A 11 -4.58 0.08 16.36
N PHE A 12 -3.99 1.11 15.79
CA PHE A 12 -2.92 0.95 14.80
C PHE A 12 -1.59 0.58 15.45
N ASN A 13 -1.04 -0.54 15.01
CA ASN A 13 0.36 -0.89 15.19
C ASN A 13 1.17 -0.39 13.99
N PHE A 14 1.71 0.82 14.13
CA PHE A 14 2.72 1.35 13.20
C PHE A 14 4.15 0.90 13.54
N LYS A 15 4.41 0.44 14.78
CA LYS A 15 5.71 -0.03 15.27
C LYS A 15 5.59 -0.60 16.70
N ASP A 16 6.66 -1.22 17.18
CA ASP A 16 6.89 -1.55 18.59
C ASP A 16 5.90 -2.58 19.20
N LEU A 17 5.18 -3.33 18.37
CA LEU A 17 4.45 -4.54 18.80
C LEU A 17 5.26 -5.78 18.39
N SER A 18 5.92 -6.38 19.37
CA SER A 18 6.78 -7.56 19.21
C SER A 18 6.39 -8.65 20.22
N GLU A 19 7.08 -9.79 20.16
CA GLU A 19 6.93 -10.84 21.18
C GLU A 19 7.24 -10.34 22.61
N GLU A 20 8.05 -9.29 22.75
CA GLU A 20 8.45 -8.72 24.03
C GLU A 20 7.45 -7.68 24.56
N THR A 21 6.80 -6.92 23.67
CA THR A 21 5.95 -5.78 24.05
C THR A 21 4.45 -6.06 23.94
N VAL A 22 4.04 -7.21 23.40
CA VAL A 22 2.62 -7.54 23.18
C VAL A 22 1.76 -7.50 24.46
N ASP A 23 2.31 -7.80 25.64
CA ASP A 23 1.54 -7.68 26.89
C ASP A 23 1.14 -6.24 27.21
N ASP A 24 2.03 -5.27 26.93
CA ASP A 24 1.73 -3.85 27.12
C ASP A 24 0.65 -3.38 26.13
N TRP A 25 0.69 -3.89 24.89
CA TRP A 25 -0.35 -3.63 23.89
C TRP A 25 -1.71 -4.24 24.27
N ILE A 26 -1.72 -5.47 24.78
CA ILE A 26 -2.94 -6.12 25.29
C ILE A 26 -3.54 -5.28 26.41
N LYS A 27 -2.72 -4.87 27.38
CA LYS A 27 -3.15 -4.03 28.50
C LYS A 27 -3.70 -2.68 28.01
N LEU A 28 -3.04 -2.05 27.04
CA LEU A 28 -3.48 -0.79 26.45
C LEU A 28 -4.84 -0.94 25.76
N ALA A 29 -4.99 -1.95 24.91
CA ALA A 29 -6.24 -2.23 24.20
C ALA A 29 -7.39 -2.45 25.18
N GLN A 30 -7.20 -3.28 26.20
CA GLN A 30 -8.20 -3.54 27.24
C GLN A 30 -8.56 -2.28 28.04
N THR A 31 -7.57 -1.43 28.36
CA THR A 31 -7.80 -0.16 29.09
C THR A 31 -8.65 0.80 28.26
N LEU A 32 -8.47 0.81 26.94
CA LEU A 32 -9.20 1.67 26.02
C LEU A 32 -10.52 1.04 25.51
N GLY A 33 -10.83 -0.20 25.90
CA GLY A 33 -11.99 -0.93 25.38
C GLY A 33 -11.86 -1.35 23.91
N MET A 34 -10.64 -1.36 23.37
CA MET A 34 -10.35 -1.80 22.00
C MET A 34 -10.24 -3.32 21.97
N ASN A 35 -10.86 -3.94 20.96
CA ASN A 35 -10.90 -5.39 20.80
C ASN A 35 -10.19 -5.88 19.53
N GLN A 36 -9.57 -4.97 18.80
CA GLN A 36 -8.80 -5.24 17.59
C GLN A 36 -7.45 -4.51 17.65
N ILE A 37 -6.43 -5.07 17.02
CA ILE A 37 -5.17 -4.37 16.72
C ILE A 37 -4.86 -4.57 15.25
N ASP A 38 -4.71 -3.46 14.54
CA ASP A 38 -4.44 -3.45 13.11
C ASP A 38 -2.94 -3.27 12.85
N PHE A 39 -2.33 -4.21 12.14
CA PHE A 39 -0.90 -4.21 11.81
C PHE A 39 -0.68 -3.52 10.47
N HIS A 40 -0.22 -2.27 10.52
CA HIS A 40 0.09 -1.50 9.33
C HIS A 40 1.42 -1.95 8.71
N GLY A 41 1.40 -2.25 7.41
CA GLY A 41 2.61 -2.55 6.65
C GLY A 41 3.54 -1.35 6.48
N GLY A 42 4.60 -1.51 5.69
CA GLY A 42 5.68 -0.53 5.55
C GLY A 42 6.67 -0.57 6.70
N VAL A 43 6.20 -0.72 7.95
CA VAL A 43 7.06 -0.88 9.14
C VAL A 43 6.91 -2.25 9.76
N SER A 44 5.69 -2.75 10.04
CA SER A 44 5.51 -4.08 10.65
C SER A 44 5.92 -5.21 9.70
N PHE A 45 5.62 -5.03 8.42
CA PHE A 45 6.02 -5.93 7.35
C PHE A 45 6.13 -5.13 6.05
N ARG A 46 6.88 -5.63 5.08
CA ARG A 46 7.07 -4.97 3.80
C ARG A 46 5.81 -5.08 2.92
N PHE A 47 5.46 -3.98 2.25
CA PHE A 47 4.38 -3.99 1.25
C PHE A 47 4.78 -4.80 0.01
N GLY A 48 3.82 -5.55 -0.54
CA GLY A 48 4.02 -6.47 -1.65
C GLY A 48 4.07 -7.91 -1.16
N ASP A 49 5.20 -8.34 -0.61
CA ASP A 49 5.40 -9.74 -0.22
C ASP A 49 5.14 -10.05 1.27
N CYS A 50 4.69 -9.06 2.04
CA CYS A 50 4.38 -9.18 3.46
C CYS A 50 5.53 -9.74 4.30
N GLN A 51 6.80 -9.56 3.89
CA GLN A 51 7.93 -9.99 4.70
C GLN A 51 7.92 -9.26 6.05
N PRO A 52 7.82 -9.96 7.20
CA PRO A 52 7.86 -9.30 8.50
C PRO A 52 9.16 -8.55 8.72
N ASN A 53 9.07 -7.42 9.41
CA ASN A 53 10.24 -6.64 9.81
C ASN A 53 11.19 -7.51 10.65
N PRO A 54 12.45 -7.74 10.20
CA PRO A 54 13.34 -8.68 10.87
C PRO A 54 13.85 -8.17 12.23
N GLN A 55 13.77 -6.88 12.50
CA GLN A 55 14.10 -6.32 13.82
C GLN A 55 12.97 -6.57 14.82
N THR A 56 11.71 -6.40 14.42
CA THR A 56 10.53 -6.62 15.29
C THR A 56 10.15 -8.10 15.39
N TYR A 57 10.33 -8.84 14.29
CA TYR A 57 9.91 -10.24 14.12
C TYR A 57 11.11 -11.09 13.64
N PRO A 58 12.09 -11.40 14.51
CA PRO A 58 13.36 -11.99 14.12
C PRO A 58 13.26 -13.40 13.53
N ARG A 59 12.16 -14.13 13.79
CA ARG A 59 11.86 -15.44 13.17
C ARG A 59 10.88 -15.34 12.00
N GLY A 60 10.70 -14.15 11.44
CA GLY A 60 9.78 -13.90 10.33
C GLY A 60 8.32 -14.16 10.72
N LEU A 61 7.59 -14.90 9.88
CA LEU A 61 6.16 -15.17 10.08
C LEU A 61 5.89 -15.92 11.39
N ALA A 62 6.84 -16.74 11.88
CA ALA A 62 6.69 -17.41 13.18
C ALA A 62 6.66 -16.41 14.35
N SER A 63 7.46 -15.34 14.30
CA SER A 63 7.42 -14.28 15.32
C SER A 63 6.14 -13.45 15.22
N LEU A 64 5.74 -13.06 14.00
CA LEU A 64 4.49 -12.33 13.78
C LEU A 64 3.27 -13.14 14.24
N LYS A 65 3.24 -14.43 13.90
CA LYS A 65 2.22 -15.36 14.36
C LYS A 65 2.18 -15.48 15.88
N ALA A 66 3.34 -15.59 16.55
CA ALA A 66 3.39 -15.70 18.00
C ALA A 66 2.77 -14.47 18.69
N VAL A 67 2.94 -13.28 18.11
CA VAL A 67 2.27 -12.05 18.59
C VAL A 67 0.76 -12.14 18.37
N VAL A 68 0.32 -12.50 17.17
CA VAL A 68 -1.11 -12.65 16.84
C VAL A 68 -1.79 -13.69 17.76
N ASP A 69 -1.16 -14.85 17.99
CA ASP A 69 -1.67 -15.89 18.88
C ASP A 69 -1.82 -15.39 20.33
N ARG A 70 -0.91 -14.51 20.80
CA ARG A 70 -1.01 -13.88 22.13
C ARG A 70 -2.15 -12.87 22.20
N LEU A 71 -2.41 -12.11 21.14
CA LEU A 71 -3.59 -11.24 21.06
C LEU A 71 -4.88 -12.06 21.10
N HIS A 72 -4.95 -13.15 20.34
CA HIS A 72 -6.10 -14.06 20.34
C HIS A 72 -6.35 -14.69 21.72
N ALA A 73 -5.29 -15.10 22.42
CA ALA A 73 -5.39 -15.63 23.78
C ALA A 73 -5.98 -14.60 24.77
N ALA A 74 -5.82 -13.31 24.48
CA ALA A 74 -6.42 -12.21 25.24
C ALA A 74 -7.80 -11.76 24.71
N GLY A 75 -8.35 -12.43 23.69
CA GLY A 75 -9.63 -12.08 23.07
C GLY A 75 -9.59 -10.87 22.14
N ILE A 76 -8.40 -10.49 21.65
CA ILE A 76 -8.19 -9.36 20.75
C ILE A 76 -7.96 -9.89 19.33
N ALA A 77 -8.74 -9.41 18.36
CA ALA A 77 -8.59 -9.76 16.95
C ALA A 77 -7.44 -8.99 16.29
N ALA A 78 -6.82 -9.58 15.27
CA ALA A 78 -5.68 -8.97 14.58
C ALA A 78 -6.04 -8.59 13.13
N GLY A 79 -5.70 -7.37 12.71
CA GLY A 79 -5.86 -6.85 11.35
C GLY A 79 -4.57 -6.86 10.56
N LEU A 80 -4.64 -7.22 9.27
CA LEU A 80 -3.55 -7.11 8.30
C LEU A 80 -3.82 -5.94 7.36
N HIS A 81 -3.10 -4.82 7.54
CA HIS A 81 -3.30 -3.60 6.75
C HIS A 81 -2.17 -3.42 5.74
N THR A 82 -2.51 -3.56 4.47
CA THR A 82 -1.57 -3.57 3.35
C THR A 82 -1.85 -2.44 2.39
N TYR A 83 -0.83 -1.94 1.70
CA TYR A 83 -1.07 -1.22 0.44
C TYR A 83 -1.33 -2.27 -0.64
N ALA A 84 -2.58 -2.32 -1.12
CA ALA A 84 -3.08 -3.31 -2.06
C ALA A 84 -2.23 -3.32 -3.32
N PHE A 85 -1.78 -4.50 -3.77
CA PHE A 85 -0.97 -4.75 -4.98
C PHE A 85 0.35 -3.96 -5.13
N PHE A 86 0.63 -2.97 -4.29
CA PHE A 86 1.84 -2.16 -4.37
C PHE A 86 3.06 -2.92 -3.84
N ILE A 87 4.20 -2.65 -4.48
CA ILE A 87 5.45 -3.38 -4.29
C ILE A 87 6.50 -2.40 -3.76
N ALA A 88 7.02 -2.68 -2.56
CA ALA A 88 8.14 -1.92 -2.04
C ALA A 88 9.40 -2.15 -2.89
N LYS A 89 10.23 -1.10 -3.03
CA LYS A 89 11.49 -1.12 -3.80
C LYS A 89 12.52 -2.14 -3.29
N THR A 90 12.33 -2.64 -2.07
CA THR A 90 13.16 -3.67 -1.43
C THR A 90 12.59 -5.08 -1.58
N CYS A 91 11.50 -5.27 -2.33
CA CYS A 91 10.96 -6.60 -2.61
C CYS A 91 11.89 -7.40 -3.54
N PRO A 92 11.90 -8.74 -3.45
CA PRO A 92 12.64 -9.60 -4.36
C PRO A 92 12.25 -9.45 -5.83
N TRP A 93 11.03 -8.99 -6.13
CA TRP A 93 10.58 -8.67 -7.50
C TRP A 93 11.16 -7.36 -8.04
N VAL A 94 11.88 -6.58 -7.24
CA VAL A 94 12.48 -5.30 -7.66
C VAL A 94 14.01 -5.38 -7.60
N THR A 95 14.56 -6.05 -6.59
CA THR A 95 16.00 -6.06 -6.31
C THR A 95 16.50 -7.43 -5.85
N PRO A 96 17.72 -7.84 -6.25
CA PRO A 96 18.64 -7.15 -7.17
C PRO A 96 18.28 -7.32 -8.65
N LEU A 97 17.27 -8.14 -8.95
CA LEU A 97 16.82 -8.44 -10.31
C LEU A 97 15.36 -7.96 -10.47
N PRO A 98 15.09 -6.90 -11.24
CA PRO A 98 13.73 -6.38 -11.41
C PRO A 98 12.90 -7.34 -12.26
N ASP A 99 11.73 -7.73 -11.76
CA ASP A 99 10.82 -8.64 -12.46
C ASP A 99 10.33 -7.98 -13.77
N PRO A 100 10.39 -8.67 -14.92
CA PRO A 100 9.94 -8.11 -16.19
C PRO A 100 8.43 -7.82 -16.23
N ARG A 101 7.66 -8.28 -15.24
CA ARG A 101 6.21 -8.05 -15.10
C ARG A 101 5.86 -6.86 -14.23
N LEU A 102 6.84 -6.07 -13.78
CA LEU A 102 6.56 -4.75 -13.20
C LEU A 102 5.78 -3.89 -14.21
N GLY A 103 4.84 -3.10 -13.69
CA GLY A 103 3.94 -2.28 -14.49
C GLY A 103 4.68 -1.18 -15.24
N LYS A 104 4.32 -0.98 -16.51
CA LYS A 104 4.97 -0.03 -17.42
C LYS A 104 3.92 0.85 -18.07
N ASP A 105 4.19 2.15 -18.18
CA ASP A 105 3.30 3.12 -18.84
C ASP A 105 3.84 3.60 -20.19
N ALA A 106 5.15 3.50 -20.42
CA ALA A 106 5.81 3.80 -21.68
C ALA A 106 6.99 2.87 -21.95
N THR A 107 7.32 2.70 -23.23
CA THR A 107 8.49 1.94 -23.67
C THR A 107 9.17 2.69 -24.80
N PHE A 108 10.47 2.87 -24.66
CA PHE A 108 11.33 3.55 -25.60
C PHE A 108 12.39 2.60 -26.15
N THR A 109 13.13 3.07 -27.14
CA THR A 109 14.23 2.36 -27.78
C THR A 109 15.52 3.14 -27.51
N LEU A 110 16.52 2.46 -26.94
CA LEU A 110 17.82 3.04 -26.64
C LEU A 110 18.56 3.44 -27.93
N ALA A 111 18.85 4.73 -28.11
CA ALA A 111 19.36 5.27 -29.36
C ALA A 111 20.85 4.95 -29.63
N LYS A 112 21.64 4.76 -28.57
CA LYS A 112 23.08 4.44 -28.58
C LYS A 112 23.40 3.46 -27.46
N PRO A 113 24.50 2.67 -27.56
CA PRO A 113 24.91 1.81 -26.45
C PRO A 113 25.10 2.64 -25.16
N LEU A 114 24.72 2.07 -24.02
CA LEU A 114 24.86 2.68 -22.71
C LEU A 114 25.99 1.99 -21.96
N THR A 115 27.00 2.73 -21.50
CA THR A 115 28.09 2.21 -20.64
C THR A 115 27.70 2.31 -19.16
N PRO A 116 28.26 1.51 -18.24
CA PRO A 116 27.84 1.50 -16.82
C PRO A 116 27.97 2.84 -16.09
N ASP A 117 28.81 3.75 -16.58
CA ASP A 117 29.08 5.09 -16.03
C ASP A 117 28.24 6.20 -16.70
N ALA A 118 27.39 5.87 -17.67
CA ALA A 118 26.59 6.85 -18.39
C ALA A 118 25.59 7.58 -17.47
N THR A 119 25.57 8.91 -17.59
CA THR A 119 24.73 9.83 -16.79
C THR A 119 23.46 10.30 -17.51
N TYR A 120 23.21 9.78 -18.71
CA TYR A 120 22.01 10.03 -19.50
C TYR A 120 21.64 8.80 -20.32
N VAL A 121 20.34 8.58 -20.54
CA VAL A 121 19.80 7.48 -21.34
C VAL A 121 19.22 8.07 -22.64
N PRO A 122 19.94 8.00 -23.78
CA PRO A 122 19.46 8.54 -25.05
C PRO A 122 18.42 7.62 -25.67
N ILE A 123 17.30 8.18 -26.12
CA ILE A 123 16.18 7.40 -26.68
C ILE A 123 15.77 7.92 -28.07
N VAL A 124 15.07 7.07 -28.83
CA VAL A 124 14.63 7.39 -30.19
C VAL A 124 13.32 8.18 -30.19
N GLU A 125 12.36 7.76 -29.39
CA GLU A 125 11.00 8.31 -29.36
C GLU A 125 10.93 9.60 -28.53
N SER A 126 9.92 10.43 -28.79
CA SER A 126 9.71 11.70 -28.08
C SER A 126 9.40 11.49 -26.60
N THR A 127 9.99 12.33 -25.75
CA THR A 127 9.74 12.40 -24.31
C THR A 127 8.68 13.43 -23.92
N GLU A 128 7.99 14.04 -24.88
CA GLU A 128 7.03 15.14 -24.67
C GLU A 128 6.06 14.87 -23.51
N LYS A 129 5.55 13.64 -23.40
CA LYS A 129 4.59 13.22 -22.37
C LYS A 129 5.21 12.81 -21.03
N MET A 130 6.53 12.65 -20.95
CA MET A 130 7.21 12.19 -19.73
C MET A 130 7.27 13.27 -18.65
N SER A 131 7.41 12.89 -17.38
CA SER A 131 7.54 13.83 -16.28
C SER A 131 8.62 13.38 -15.31
N ASN A 132 9.30 14.34 -14.67
CA ASN A 132 10.18 14.10 -13.52
C ASN A 132 9.54 14.55 -12.20
N ILE A 133 8.26 14.96 -12.23
CA ILE A 133 7.52 15.34 -11.03
C ILE A 133 7.05 14.06 -10.35
N THR A 134 7.41 13.91 -9.08
CA THR A 134 6.96 12.82 -8.20
C THR A 134 6.34 13.39 -6.94
N GLY A 135 5.48 12.62 -6.30
CA GLY A 135 4.84 12.98 -5.04
C GLY A 135 3.96 11.84 -4.58
N PHE A 136 3.48 11.90 -3.34
CA PHE A 136 2.76 10.79 -2.73
C PHE A 136 1.52 10.37 -3.55
N PHE A 137 0.71 11.34 -4.00
CA PHE A 137 -0.49 11.08 -4.83
C PHE A 137 -0.25 11.18 -6.34
N VAL A 138 1.00 11.38 -6.78
CA VAL A 138 1.31 11.53 -8.21
C VAL A 138 1.47 10.15 -8.82
N ARG A 139 0.72 9.87 -9.91
CA ARG A 139 0.86 8.65 -10.72
C ARG A 139 1.98 8.85 -11.73
N ASN A 140 3.22 8.82 -11.26
CA ASN A 140 4.42 8.97 -12.10
C ASN A 140 5.62 8.37 -11.39
N SER A 141 6.52 7.75 -12.15
CA SER A 141 7.84 7.34 -11.66
C SER A 141 8.94 8.23 -12.24
N VAL A 142 10.14 8.06 -11.71
CA VAL A 142 11.39 8.49 -12.32
C VAL A 142 12.33 7.32 -12.53
N THR A 143 11.79 6.10 -12.60
CA THR A 143 12.55 4.86 -12.73
C THR A 143 12.34 4.24 -14.10
N LEU A 144 13.44 3.93 -14.76
CA LEU A 144 13.51 3.17 -15.99
C LEU A 144 13.99 1.75 -15.68
N GLN A 145 13.51 0.79 -16.45
CA GLN A 145 14.04 -0.57 -16.51
C GLN A 145 14.64 -0.82 -17.90
N ILE A 146 15.90 -1.25 -17.94
CA ILE A 146 16.56 -1.75 -19.15
C ILE A 146 17.16 -3.10 -18.79
N ASP A 147 16.69 -4.16 -19.44
CA ASP A 147 17.04 -5.54 -19.08
C ASP A 147 16.87 -5.76 -17.56
N ASP A 148 17.94 -6.18 -16.88
CA ASP A 148 17.98 -6.47 -15.45
C ASP A 148 18.44 -5.28 -14.58
N GLU A 149 18.44 -4.07 -15.15
CA GLU A 149 18.87 -2.86 -14.46
C GLU A 149 17.73 -1.86 -14.27
N LEU A 150 17.67 -1.26 -13.07
CA LEU A 150 16.86 -0.08 -12.78
C LEU A 150 17.74 1.17 -12.80
N ILE A 151 17.23 2.24 -13.41
CA ILE A 151 17.92 3.52 -13.54
C ILE A 151 16.96 4.62 -13.10
N THR A 152 17.33 5.46 -12.14
CA THR A 152 16.53 6.67 -11.84
C THR A 152 17.02 7.85 -12.66
N TYR A 153 16.16 8.82 -12.96
CA TYR A 153 16.53 10.08 -13.63
C TYR A 153 15.99 11.30 -12.89
N SER A 154 16.59 12.47 -13.14
CA SER A 154 16.18 13.74 -12.53
C SER A 154 15.79 14.80 -13.56
N GLY A 155 16.14 14.61 -14.83
CA GLY A 155 15.80 15.51 -15.93
C GLY A 155 15.37 14.76 -17.19
N ILE A 156 14.78 15.51 -18.12
CA ILE A 156 14.26 15.00 -19.39
C ILE A 156 14.60 16.02 -20.49
N SER A 157 15.21 15.58 -21.58
CA SER A 157 15.32 16.38 -22.81
C SER A 157 14.05 16.21 -23.62
N LYS A 158 13.26 17.29 -23.72
CA LYS A 158 11.97 17.37 -24.43
C LYS A 158 12.10 17.63 -25.93
N GLU A 159 13.28 18.01 -26.39
CA GLU A 159 13.61 18.26 -27.79
C GLU A 159 14.65 17.24 -28.30
N PRO A 160 14.70 16.97 -29.61
CA PRO A 160 15.74 16.12 -30.19
C PRO A 160 17.16 16.68 -29.95
N PRO A 161 18.16 15.84 -29.61
CA PRO A 161 18.03 14.41 -29.32
C PRO A 161 17.35 14.16 -27.96
N TYR A 162 16.37 13.27 -27.95
CA TYR A 162 15.62 12.91 -26.74
C TYR A 162 16.46 12.06 -25.78
N ALA A 163 16.33 12.33 -24.48
CA ALA A 163 17.04 11.59 -23.45
C ALA A 163 16.39 11.77 -22.08
N PHE A 164 16.57 10.79 -21.21
CA PHE A 164 16.49 10.99 -19.76
C PHE A 164 17.87 11.41 -19.25
N THR A 165 17.94 12.41 -18.37
CA THR A 165 19.19 13.03 -17.93
C THR A 165 19.32 13.03 -16.40
N GLY A 166 20.56 13.21 -15.93
CA GLY A 166 20.88 13.10 -14.51
C GLY A 166 20.54 11.70 -13.99
N CYS A 167 20.94 10.69 -14.75
CA CYS A 167 20.65 9.30 -14.49
C CYS A 167 21.57 8.72 -13.42
N GLN A 168 20.99 7.96 -12.48
CA GLN A 168 21.71 7.13 -11.53
C GLN A 168 21.51 5.66 -11.91
N ARG A 169 22.61 5.01 -12.27
CA ARG A 169 22.69 3.61 -12.69
C ARG A 169 22.65 2.66 -11.48
N GLY A 170 22.22 1.41 -11.69
CA GLY A 170 22.13 0.41 -10.63
C GLY A 170 21.20 0.80 -9.48
N ALA A 171 20.12 1.51 -9.78
CA ALA A 171 19.17 1.97 -8.78
C ALA A 171 18.56 0.79 -8.01
N TYR A 172 18.21 1.05 -6.75
CA TYR A 172 17.59 0.09 -5.84
C TYR A 172 18.38 -1.21 -5.62
N GLY A 173 19.69 -1.21 -5.87
CA GLY A 173 20.56 -2.38 -5.68
C GLY A 173 20.66 -3.30 -6.90
N THR A 174 20.15 -2.87 -8.06
CA THR A 174 20.44 -3.52 -9.35
C THR A 174 21.88 -3.24 -9.79
N SER A 175 22.39 -4.01 -10.75
CA SER A 175 23.77 -3.84 -11.24
C SER A 175 23.82 -2.91 -12.45
N ALA A 176 24.71 -1.91 -12.41
CA ALA A 176 25.00 -1.08 -13.57
C ALA A 176 25.74 -1.89 -14.65
N THR A 177 25.12 -2.10 -15.81
CA THR A 177 25.69 -2.91 -16.90
C THR A 177 25.76 -2.15 -18.23
N SER A 178 26.33 -2.77 -19.26
CA SER A 178 26.31 -2.20 -20.61
C SER A 178 25.05 -2.64 -21.34
N HIS A 179 24.34 -1.70 -21.96
CA HIS A 179 23.17 -2.01 -22.78
C HIS A 179 23.43 -1.71 -24.25
N VAL A 180 22.96 -2.58 -25.12
CA VAL A 180 23.14 -2.44 -26.57
C VAL A 180 22.17 -1.42 -27.17
N ARG A 181 22.58 -0.73 -28.22
CA ARG A 181 21.66 0.09 -29.03
C ARG A 181 20.46 -0.75 -29.45
N GLY A 182 19.26 -0.18 -29.35
CA GLY A 182 18.01 -0.87 -29.66
C GLY A 182 17.38 -1.60 -28.48
N ALA A 183 18.05 -1.69 -27.32
CA ALA A 183 17.46 -2.20 -26.10
C ALA A 183 16.20 -1.43 -25.71
N LYS A 184 15.25 -2.11 -25.07
CA LYS A 184 14.01 -1.50 -24.59
C LYS A 184 14.26 -0.77 -23.29
N VAL A 185 13.80 0.48 -23.24
CA VAL A 185 13.83 1.31 -22.04
C VAL A 185 12.39 1.47 -21.57
N HIS A 186 12.02 0.73 -20.53
CA HIS A 186 10.68 0.75 -19.99
C HIS A 186 10.60 1.81 -18.89
N HIS A 187 9.60 2.68 -18.94
CA HIS A 187 9.28 3.55 -17.81
C HIS A 187 8.32 2.81 -16.87
N LEU A 188 8.67 2.73 -15.59
CA LEU A 188 7.90 1.98 -14.61
C LEU A 188 6.74 2.82 -14.05
N LYS A 189 5.65 2.13 -13.70
CA LYS A 189 4.53 2.73 -12.98
C LYS A 189 4.86 2.83 -11.49
N GLU A 190 4.52 3.98 -10.89
CA GLU A 190 4.72 4.24 -9.46
C GLU A 190 3.59 5.12 -8.93
N CYS A 191 3.12 4.80 -7.73
CA CYS A 191 2.23 5.63 -6.92
C CYS A 191 2.52 5.37 -5.44
N PHE A 192 2.28 6.35 -4.57
CA PHE A 192 2.59 6.25 -3.14
C PHE A 192 4.06 5.90 -2.81
N GLY A 193 4.97 6.16 -3.75
CA GLY A 193 6.38 5.79 -3.65
C GLY A 193 6.69 4.30 -3.85
N LEU A 194 5.71 3.51 -4.32
CA LEU A 194 5.79 2.06 -4.52
C LEU A 194 5.54 1.70 -5.99
N PHE A 195 6.15 0.61 -6.46
CA PHE A 195 5.89 0.07 -7.79
C PHE A 195 4.61 -0.76 -7.81
N THR A 196 4.17 -1.12 -9.00
CA THR A 196 3.01 -2.00 -9.20
C THR A 196 3.36 -3.13 -10.17
N PRO A 197 2.62 -4.25 -10.14
CA PRO A 197 2.67 -5.22 -11.22
C PRO A 197 1.98 -4.65 -12.46
N ASP A 198 2.27 -5.24 -13.62
CA ASP A 198 1.34 -5.19 -14.74
C ASP A 198 0.03 -5.90 -14.34
N GLY A 199 -1.10 -5.23 -14.55
CA GLY A 199 -2.41 -5.68 -14.07
C GLY A 199 -2.90 -7.00 -14.69
N ASP A 200 -2.36 -7.39 -15.85
CA ASP A 200 -2.70 -8.65 -16.53
C ASP A 200 -1.64 -9.75 -16.35
N SER A 201 -0.52 -9.41 -15.73
CA SER A 201 0.51 -10.38 -15.41
C SER A 201 0.14 -11.31 -14.25
N THR A 202 0.81 -12.45 -14.19
CA THR A 202 0.72 -13.37 -13.05
C THR A 202 1.29 -12.77 -11.76
N LEU A 203 2.13 -11.72 -11.84
CA LEU A 203 2.70 -11.06 -10.66
C LEU A 203 1.60 -10.45 -9.77
N LEU A 204 0.53 -9.90 -10.35
CA LEU A 204 -0.62 -9.41 -9.57
C LEU A 204 -1.21 -10.52 -8.69
N THR A 205 -1.35 -11.72 -9.25
CA THR A 205 -1.90 -12.87 -8.52
C THR A 205 -0.93 -13.49 -7.52
N GLU A 206 0.38 -13.37 -7.75
CA GLU A 206 1.43 -13.77 -6.81
C GLU A 206 1.46 -12.86 -5.59
N ILE A 207 1.31 -11.55 -5.78
CA ILE A 207 1.19 -10.57 -4.67
C ILE A 207 -0.05 -10.87 -3.82
N ALA A 208 -1.21 -11.06 -4.48
CA ALA A 208 -2.43 -11.47 -3.79
C ALA A 208 -2.25 -12.79 -3.03
N ALA A 209 -1.51 -13.75 -3.59
CA ALA A 209 -1.19 -15.00 -2.90
C ALA A 209 -0.32 -14.77 -1.67
N LYS A 210 0.70 -13.91 -1.72
CA LYS A 210 1.53 -13.57 -0.56
C LYS A 210 0.75 -12.93 0.57
N THR A 211 -0.14 -11.99 0.26
CA THR A 211 -1.01 -11.39 1.28
C THR A 211 -1.95 -12.44 1.91
N ALA A 212 -2.56 -13.34 1.11
CA ALA A 212 -3.37 -14.42 1.64
C ALA A 212 -2.56 -15.43 2.47
N GLU A 213 -1.35 -15.78 2.04
CA GLU A 213 -0.43 -16.66 2.78
C GLU A 213 -0.17 -16.10 4.18
N THR A 214 0.23 -14.84 4.28
CA THR A 214 0.46 -14.17 5.57
C THR A 214 -0.80 -14.11 6.43
N PHE A 215 -1.95 -13.72 5.86
CA PHE A 215 -3.23 -13.70 6.58
C PHE A 215 -3.54 -15.07 7.18
N ASN A 216 -3.46 -16.12 6.36
CA ASN A 216 -3.79 -17.49 6.74
C ASN A 216 -2.80 -18.09 7.72
N GLU A 217 -1.50 -17.87 7.52
CA GLU A 217 -0.44 -18.48 8.34
C GLU A 217 -0.41 -17.86 9.74
N CYS A 218 -0.44 -16.54 9.83
CA CYS A 218 -0.44 -15.86 11.12
C CYS A 218 -1.81 -15.91 11.81
N GLY A 219 -2.89 -16.17 11.06
CA GLY A 219 -4.23 -16.33 11.62
C GLY A 219 -4.99 -15.02 11.81
N PHE A 220 -4.62 -13.95 11.10
CA PHE A 220 -5.32 -12.65 11.13
C PHE A 220 -6.83 -12.79 10.92
N ASP A 221 -7.60 -11.86 11.46
CA ASP A 221 -9.07 -11.85 11.44
C ASP A 221 -9.63 -10.74 10.55
N MET A 222 -8.90 -9.64 10.47
CA MET A 222 -9.23 -8.46 9.70
C MET A 222 -8.20 -8.22 8.59
N MET A 223 -8.64 -7.58 7.51
CA MET A 223 -7.78 -7.12 6.44
C MET A 223 -8.22 -5.73 6.00
N TYR A 224 -7.27 -4.80 5.93
CA TYR A 224 -7.48 -3.49 5.33
C TYR A 224 -6.64 -3.38 4.05
N LEU A 225 -7.31 -3.30 2.91
CA LEU A 225 -6.69 -3.10 1.60
C LEU A 225 -6.59 -1.60 1.32
N ASP A 226 -5.61 -1.00 1.97
CA ASP A 226 -5.26 0.40 1.79
C ASP A 226 -4.70 0.65 0.39
N ALA A 227 -4.67 1.90 -0.04
CA ALA A 227 -4.19 2.31 -1.36
C ALA A 227 -4.91 1.62 -2.54
N LEU A 228 -5.98 0.85 -2.31
CA LEU A 228 -6.79 0.24 -3.37
C LEU A 228 -7.45 1.30 -4.25
N ASP A 229 -7.70 2.50 -3.71
CA ASP A 229 -8.10 3.71 -4.45
C ASP A 229 -7.04 4.23 -5.45
N GLY A 230 -5.81 3.69 -5.41
CA GLY A 230 -4.79 3.85 -6.44
C GLY A 230 -4.89 2.86 -7.60
N GLU A 231 -5.95 2.03 -7.68
CA GLU A 231 -6.17 1.01 -8.72
C GLU A 231 -6.11 1.54 -10.15
N ASP A 232 -6.34 2.84 -10.35
CA ASP A 232 -6.21 3.52 -11.64
C ASP A 232 -4.80 3.37 -12.23
N ILE A 233 -3.77 3.19 -11.40
CA ILE A 233 -2.40 2.96 -11.89
C ILE A 233 -2.28 1.66 -12.69
N LEU A 234 -3.08 0.63 -12.40
CA LEU A 234 -2.98 -0.67 -13.07
C LEU A 234 -3.53 -0.62 -14.50
N GLY A 235 -4.65 0.08 -14.71
CA GLY A 235 -5.41 0.05 -15.96
C GLY A 235 -5.94 1.38 -16.47
N TRP A 236 -5.42 2.50 -15.97
CA TRP A 236 -5.99 3.85 -16.13
C TRP A 236 -7.35 3.99 -15.46
N THR A 237 -7.85 5.23 -15.37
CA THR A 237 -9.07 5.56 -14.62
C THR A 237 -10.28 4.75 -15.09
N GLU A 238 -10.41 4.49 -16.39
CA GLU A 238 -11.54 3.75 -16.97
C GLU A 238 -11.58 2.27 -16.58
N ASN A 239 -10.42 1.66 -16.25
CA ASN A 239 -10.34 0.25 -15.86
C ASN A 239 -9.91 0.05 -14.40
N GLY A 240 -9.72 1.11 -13.62
CA GLY A 240 -9.32 1.01 -12.20
C GLY A 240 -10.20 0.03 -11.42
N TRP A 241 -11.53 0.21 -11.54
CA TRP A 241 -12.52 -0.65 -10.89
C TRP A 241 -12.37 -2.13 -11.23
N HIS A 242 -11.91 -2.45 -12.45
CA HIS A 242 -11.70 -3.82 -12.90
C HIS A 242 -10.49 -4.44 -12.19
N TYR A 243 -9.35 -3.75 -12.21
CA TYR A 243 -8.11 -4.28 -11.65
C TYR A 243 -8.10 -4.32 -10.12
N GLY A 244 -8.69 -3.33 -9.45
CA GLY A 244 -8.89 -3.38 -8.01
C GLY A 244 -9.80 -4.54 -7.62
N SER A 245 -10.97 -4.69 -8.26
CA SER A 245 -11.82 -5.88 -8.08
C SER A 245 -11.04 -7.18 -8.28
N LYS A 246 -10.31 -7.29 -9.40
CA LYS A 246 -9.54 -8.47 -9.76
C LYS A 246 -8.55 -8.83 -8.66
N TYR A 247 -7.79 -7.87 -8.15
CA TYR A 247 -6.88 -8.09 -7.02
C TYR A 247 -7.61 -8.59 -5.78
N VAL A 248 -8.71 -7.93 -5.37
CA VAL A 248 -9.47 -8.33 -4.17
C VAL A 248 -10.05 -9.73 -4.31
N PHE A 249 -10.62 -10.10 -5.46
CA PHE A 249 -11.17 -11.45 -5.66
C PHE A 249 -10.08 -12.53 -5.75
N GLU A 250 -8.93 -12.22 -6.35
CA GLU A 250 -7.78 -13.11 -6.32
C GLU A 250 -7.30 -13.35 -4.88
N LEU A 251 -7.27 -12.31 -4.06
CA LEU A 251 -6.91 -12.43 -2.65
C LEU A 251 -7.96 -13.23 -1.87
N TRP A 252 -9.23 -12.84 -1.97
CA TRP A 252 -10.35 -13.38 -1.20
C TRP A 252 -10.55 -14.88 -1.41
N LYS A 253 -10.44 -15.37 -2.65
CA LYS A 253 -10.61 -16.81 -2.96
C LYS A 253 -9.52 -17.71 -2.36
N ARG A 254 -8.43 -17.12 -1.85
CA ARG A 254 -7.29 -17.81 -1.22
C ARG A 254 -7.36 -17.78 0.32
N LEU A 255 -8.32 -17.08 0.91
CA LEU A 255 -8.50 -17.04 2.36
C LEU A 255 -9.09 -18.36 2.88
N LYS A 256 -8.53 -18.88 3.96
CA LYS A 256 -8.98 -20.14 4.60
C LYS A 256 -10.09 -19.94 5.63
N LYS A 257 -10.37 -18.70 6.01
CA LYS A 257 -11.50 -18.27 6.84
C LYS A 257 -12.02 -16.91 6.36
N PRO A 258 -13.28 -16.55 6.63
CA PRO A 258 -13.78 -15.20 6.39
C PRO A 258 -12.92 -14.16 7.12
N ALA A 259 -12.71 -13.01 6.50
CA ALA A 259 -12.05 -11.86 7.09
C ALA A 259 -13.06 -10.72 7.29
N LEU A 260 -12.90 -9.94 8.36
CA LEU A 260 -13.42 -8.57 8.38
C LEU A 260 -12.61 -7.78 7.35
N MET A 261 -13.24 -7.41 6.25
CA MET A 261 -12.56 -6.86 5.08
C MET A 261 -12.96 -5.39 4.85
N GLU A 262 -11.96 -4.54 4.82
CA GLU A 262 -12.04 -3.10 4.56
C GLU A 262 -11.03 -2.69 3.48
N MET A 263 -11.21 -1.50 2.91
CA MET A 263 -10.40 -1.01 1.79
C MET A 263 -10.61 0.50 1.55
N SER A 264 -9.70 1.16 0.83
CA SER A 264 -9.76 2.61 0.59
C SER A 264 -10.66 3.05 -0.56
N THR A 265 -11.26 2.12 -1.32
CA THR A 265 -12.23 2.40 -2.40
C THR A 265 -13.53 1.62 -2.24
N PHE A 266 -14.57 2.02 -2.98
CA PHE A 266 -15.82 1.28 -3.02
C PHE A 266 -16.58 1.45 -4.33
N HIS A 267 -16.53 0.42 -5.17
CA HIS A 267 -17.38 0.26 -6.35
C HIS A 267 -18.21 -1.02 -6.26
N HIS A 268 -19.27 -1.14 -7.07
CA HIS A 268 -20.30 -2.19 -6.97
C HIS A 268 -19.76 -3.62 -6.74
N HIS A 269 -18.70 -4.00 -7.46
CA HIS A 269 -18.08 -5.34 -7.36
C HIS A 269 -17.47 -5.67 -5.98
N LEU A 270 -17.15 -4.67 -5.15
CA LEU A 270 -16.55 -4.87 -3.82
C LEU A 270 -17.60 -5.03 -2.72
N TRP A 271 -18.88 -4.77 -3.02
CA TRP A 271 -19.96 -4.88 -2.04
C TRP A 271 -20.00 -6.26 -1.37
N PHE A 272 -19.77 -7.33 -2.13
CA PHE A 272 -19.83 -8.72 -1.65
C PHE A 272 -18.75 -9.12 -0.67
N VAL A 273 -17.61 -8.42 -0.69
CA VAL A 273 -16.45 -8.73 0.14
C VAL A 273 -16.28 -7.72 1.26
N ARG A 274 -16.88 -6.53 1.19
CA ARG A 274 -16.79 -5.48 2.20
C ARG A 274 -17.55 -5.87 3.47
N SER A 275 -16.92 -5.70 4.63
CA SER A 275 -17.52 -6.02 5.94
C SER A 275 -18.14 -4.81 6.63
N ARG A 276 -17.52 -3.62 6.50
CA ARG A 276 -18.03 -2.34 7.02
C ARG A 276 -17.46 -1.15 6.24
N MET A 277 -18.08 0.02 6.38
CA MET A 277 -17.73 1.28 5.70
C MET A 277 -17.31 2.36 6.70
N GLY A 278 -16.85 3.52 6.22
CA GLY A 278 -16.58 4.67 7.09
C GLY A 278 -15.17 4.70 7.69
N ALA A 279 -14.20 4.00 7.11
CA ALA A 279 -12.79 4.12 7.48
C ALA A 279 -12.18 5.44 6.95
N TRP A 280 -12.71 6.60 7.36
CA TRP A 280 -12.15 7.89 6.96
C TRP A 280 -10.87 8.20 7.74
N ASP A 281 -9.89 8.77 7.05
CA ASP A 281 -8.69 9.34 7.67
C ASP A 281 -9.03 10.40 8.71
N HIS A 282 -8.23 10.47 9.77
CA HIS A 282 -8.41 11.51 10.78
C HIS A 282 -8.26 12.92 10.16
N PRO A 283 -9.04 13.91 10.60
CA PRO A 283 -8.89 15.27 10.10
C PRO A 283 -7.55 15.89 10.54
N ASN A 284 -7.07 16.86 9.74
CA ASN A 284 -5.99 17.74 10.17
C ASN A 284 -6.49 18.95 10.96
N ARG A 285 -7.75 19.35 10.73
CA ARG A 285 -8.40 20.55 11.26
C ARG A 285 -9.91 20.33 11.35
N SER A 286 -10.59 21.16 12.13
CA SER A 286 -12.06 21.19 12.22
C SER A 286 -12.66 19.84 12.65
N HIS A 287 -12.08 19.24 13.71
CA HIS A 287 -12.40 17.90 14.20
C HIS A 287 -13.91 17.65 14.35
N LYS A 288 -14.63 18.54 15.03
CA LYS A 288 -16.10 18.40 15.23
C LYS A 288 -16.89 18.46 13.93
N LYS A 289 -16.51 19.36 13.00
CA LYS A 289 -17.19 19.46 11.70
C LYS A 289 -16.94 18.21 10.86
N PHE A 290 -15.75 17.63 10.95
CA PHE A 290 -15.46 16.34 10.32
C PHE A 290 -16.34 15.24 10.90
N ILE A 291 -16.52 15.17 12.23
CA ILE A 291 -17.42 14.20 12.90
C ILE A 291 -18.85 14.33 12.34
N ASP A 292 -19.40 15.54 12.29
CA ASP A 292 -20.74 15.78 11.75
C ASP A 292 -20.90 15.26 10.31
N LEU A 293 -19.92 15.58 9.46
CA LEU A 293 -19.93 15.15 8.06
C LEU A 293 -19.81 13.64 7.92
N HIS A 294 -18.97 13.03 8.75
CA HIS A 294 -18.75 11.59 8.73
C HIS A 294 -19.99 10.83 9.21
N CYS A 295 -20.60 11.25 10.33
CA CYS A 295 -21.86 10.68 10.82
C CYS A 295 -22.97 10.79 9.77
N ALA A 296 -23.09 11.96 9.11
CA ALA A 296 -24.06 12.14 8.03
C ALA A 296 -23.79 11.21 6.83
N ALA A 297 -22.54 11.01 6.44
CA ALA A 297 -22.18 10.08 5.37
C ALA A 297 -22.46 8.61 5.76
N ASN A 298 -22.24 8.25 7.03
CA ASN A 298 -22.49 6.90 7.55
C ASN A 298 -23.99 6.52 7.54
N GLU A 299 -24.91 7.50 7.59
CA GLU A 299 -26.35 7.22 7.43
C GLU A 299 -26.68 6.58 6.07
N GLU A 300 -25.91 6.89 5.01
CA GLU A 300 -26.09 6.25 3.70
C GLU A 300 -25.68 4.77 3.71
N CYS A 301 -24.79 4.34 4.63
CA CYS A 301 -24.38 2.94 4.73
C CYS A 301 -25.55 2.01 5.08
N ARG A 302 -26.56 2.51 5.80
CA ARG A 302 -27.80 1.76 6.08
C ARG A 302 -28.55 1.37 4.81
N ARG A 303 -28.49 2.18 3.76
CA ARG A 303 -29.18 1.94 2.48
C ARG A 303 -28.49 0.88 1.63
N ILE A 304 -27.21 0.62 1.87
CA ILE A 304 -26.41 -0.40 1.19
C ILE A 304 -26.13 -1.61 2.08
N PHE A 305 -26.83 -1.73 3.22
CA PHE A 305 -26.76 -2.87 4.15
C PHE A 305 -25.34 -3.15 4.68
N LEU A 306 -24.51 -2.12 4.83
CA LEU A 306 -23.20 -2.24 5.44
C LEU A 306 -23.18 -1.50 6.79
N PRO A 307 -22.61 -2.10 7.84
CA PRO A 307 -22.31 -1.36 9.06
C PRO A 307 -21.25 -0.28 8.76
N ALA A 308 -21.21 0.74 9.60
CA ALA A 308 -20.26 1.84 9.48
C ALA A 308 -19.45 2.02 10.76
N GLU A 309 -18.24 2.57 10.62
CA GLU A 309 -17.38 3.01 11.71
C GLU A 309 -17.12 4.52 11.65
N LEU A 310 -16.59 5.11 12.72
CA LEU A 310 -16.30 6.55 12.82
C LEU A 310 -14.91 6.92 12.25
N GLY A 311 -14.24 5.98 11.59
CA GLY A 311 -12.94 6.18 10.97
C GLY A 311 -11.81 6.27 11.98
N TRP A 312 -10.69 6.83 11.53
CA TRP A 312 -9.46 6.88 12.29
C TRP A 312 -9.35 8.18 13.08
N TRP A 313 -8.72 8.07 14.25
CA TRP A 313 -8.56 9.17 15.18
C TRP A 313 -7.13 9.21 15.69
N ALA A 314 -6.58 10.42 15.76
CA ALA A 314 -5.24 10.66 16.28
C ALA A 314 -5.31 11.77 17.33
N PHE A 315 -4.61 11.59 18.45
CA PHE A 315 -4.38 12.67 19.41
C PHE A 315 -3.22 13.54 18.90
N LYS A 316 -3.56 14.73 18.41
CA LYS A 316 -2.60 15.59 17.74
C LYS A 316 -2.13 16.70 18.68
N THR A 317 -0.83 16.89 18.75
CA THR A 317 -0.23 18.08 19.35
C THR A 317 0.02 19.15 18.28
N TRP A 318 0.40 20.35 18.70
CA TRP A 318 0.72 21.43 17.77
C TRP A 318 1.84 21.01 16.81
N SER A 319 1.53 21.03 15.50
CA SER A 319 2.44 20.66 14.41
C SER A 319 2.64 21.81 13.40
N GLY A 320 2.20 23.02 13.74
CA GLY A 320 2.25 24.20 12.88
C GLY A 320 0.88 24.62 12.35
N ALA A 321 0.84 25.70 11.55
CA ALA A 321 -0.40 26.37 11.16
C ALA A 321 -1.38 25.53 10.30
N GLN A 322 -0.93 24.38 9.77
CA GLN A 322 -1.76 23.49 8.96
C GLN A 322 -2.47 22.40 9.77
N GLY A 323 -2.14 22.25 11.06
CA GLY A 323 -2.73 21.25 11.96
C GLY A 323 -3.32 21.90 13.21
N GLU A 324 -4.54 21.51 13.57
CA GLU A 324 -5.15 21.87 14.85
C GLU A 324 -4.86 20.76 15.86
N PRO A 325 -4.39 21.10 17.09
CA PRO A 325 -4.31 20.14 18.18
C PRO A 325 -5.68 19.51 18.46
N THR A 326 -5.68 18.31 18.99
CA THR A 326 -6.90 17.69 19.53
C THR A 326 -7.07 18.13 20.97
N PHE A 327 -8.20 18.75 21.30
CA PHE A 327 -8.54 19.16 22.67
C PHE A 327 -9.51 18.15 23.31
N SER A 328 -9.67 18.21 24.63
CA SER A 328 -10.57 17.30 25.35
C SER A 328 -12.01 17.38 24.85
N ASP A 329 -12.47 18.57 24.46
CA ASP A 329 -13.82 18.78 23.94
C ASP A 329 -13.99 18.25 22.51
N ASP A 330 -12.91 18.03 21.75
CA ASP A 330 -12.98 17.29 20.48
C ASP A 330 -13.15 15.79 20.73
N ILE A 331 -12.47 15.26 21.75
CA ILE A 331 -12.53 13.84 22.14
C ILE A 331 -13.92 13.52 22.70
N GLU A 332 -14.43 14.37 23.58
CA GLU A 332 -15.78 14.23 24.14
C GLU A 332 -16.86 14.32 23.06
N TYR A 333 -16.64 15.08 21.98
CA TYR A 333 -17.59 15.21 20.88
C TYR A 333 -17.69 13.95 20.00
N LEU A 334 -16.66 13.11 20.01
CA LEU A 334 -16.64 11.85 19.26
C LEU A 334 -17.45 10.74 19.95
N CYS A 335 -17.52 10.77 21.28
CA CYS A 335 -18.10 9.73 22.14
C CYS A 335 -19.63 9.86 22.28
#